data_AF-A0A7G9YVV7-F1
#
_entry.id   AF-A0A7G9YVV7-F1
#
_cell.length_a   1.000
_cell.length_b   1.000
_cell.length_c   1.000
_cell.angle_alpha   90.00
_cell.angle_beta   90.00
_cell.angle_gamma   90.00
#
_symmetry.space_group_name_H-M   'P 1'
#
loop_
_entity.id
_entity.type
_entity.pdbx_description
1 polymer ?
#
loop_
_entity_poly.entity_id
_entity_poly.type
_entity_poly.pdbx_seq_one_letter_code
_entity_poly.pdbx_strand_id
1 'polypeptide(L)'
;MGKVEAEAGWVTRHELRHDRHTMSLLTDHLVFSPKYRGKVLLGEVAEAAEEIIRENCKELDIEVIDKPFFKKESFTKETGISAA
;
A
#
# COMPACT_ATOMS: atom_id res chain seq x y z
N MET A 1 -2.18 39.92 2.91
CA MET A 1 -1.58 38.62 2.52
C MET A 1 -1.79 37.66 3.66
N GLY A 2 -2.81 36.80 3.56
CA GLY A 2 -3.15 35.84 4.61
C GLY A 2 -2.09 34.76 4.70
N LYS A 3 -1.68 34.41 5.92
CA LYS A 3 -0.91 33.20 6.17
C LYS A 3 -1.84 32.02 5.86
N VAL A 4 -1.51 31.28 4.82
CA VAL A 4 -2.09 29.96 4.59
C VAL A 4 -1.33 28.99 5.49
N GLU A 5 -1.95 28.62 6.60
CA GLU A 5 -1.50 27.46 7.35
C GLU A 5 -1.93 26.24 6.55
N ALA A 6 -0.95 25.57 5.93
CA ALA A 6 -1.17 24.26 5.36
C ALA A 6 -1.53 23.34 6.52
N GLU A 7 -2.77 22.88 6.58
CA GLU A 7 -3.14 21.79 7.49
C GLU A 7 -2.18 20.63 7.23
N ALA A 8 -1.44 20.25 8.27
CA ALA A 8 -0.53 19.12 8.26
C ALA A 8 -1.37 17.84 8.15
N GLY A 9 -1.79 17.52 6.92
CA GLY A 9 -2.05 16.13 6.55
C GLY A 9 -0.81 15.32 6.94
N TRP A 10 -1.03 14.13 7.50
CA TRP A 10 -0.04 13.25 8.10
C TRP A 10 1.10 12.88 7.14
N VAL A 11 2.03 13.81 6.90
CA VAL A 11 3.31 13.50 6.30
C VAL A 11 4.19 13.11 7.47
N THR A 12 4.27 11.81 7.75
CA THR A 12 5.33 11.30 8.61
C THR A 12 6.63 11.82 8.02
N ARG A 13 7.33 12.68 8.77
CA ARG A 13 8.59 13.28 8.34
C ARG A 13 9.65 12.18 8.36
N HIS A 14 9.67 11.34 7.32
CA HIS A 14 10.68 10.30 7.17
C HIS A 14 12.05 10.96 7.00
N GLU A 15 13.05 10.40 7.68
CA GLU A 15 14.43 10.85 7.55
C GLU A 15 14.96 10.53 6.16
N LEU A 16 15.81 11.41 5.61
CA LEU A 16 16.45 11.15 4.32
C LEU A 16 17.37 9.93 4.46
N ARG A 17 17.29 8.99 3.52
CA ARG A 17 18.28 7.92 3.38
C ARG A 17 19.57 8.52 2.87
N HIS A 18 20.68 8.17 3.50
CA HIS A 18 22.02 8.62 3.11
C HIS A 18 22.85 7.43 2.64
N ASP A 19 23.42 7.55 1.46
CA ASP A 19 24.51 6.71 0.94
C ASP A 19 25.78 7.56 0.77
N ARG A 20 26.92 6.95 0.41
CA ARG A 20 28.23 7.62 0.28
C ARG A 20 28.20 8.91 -0.52
N HIS A 21 27.37 8.99 -1.56
CA HIS A 21 27.26 10.15 -2.44
C HIS A 21 25.82 10.57 -2.78
N THR A 22 24.83 9.98 -2.14
CA THR A 22 23.41 10.20 -2.47
C THR A 22 22.60 10.43 -1.20
N MET A 23 21.74 11.45 -1.21
CA MET A 23 20.67 11.61 -0.22
C MET A 23 19.34 11.46 -0.95
N SER A 24 18.45 10.60 -0.46
CA SER A 24 17.17 10.36 -1.12
C SER A 24 16.04 10.08 -0.14
N LEU A 25 14.83 10.41 -0.57
CA LEU A 25 13.59 9.98 0.05
C LEU A 25 12.65 9.59 -1.08
N LEU A 26 12.71 8.31 -1.46
CA LEU A 26 11.92 7.75 -2.54
C LEU A 26 10.75 7.00 -1.92
N THR A 27 9.55 7.48 -2.19
CA THR A 27 8.31 6.90 -1.67
C THR A 27 7.36 6.68 -2.84
N ASP A 28 6.99 5.43 -3.07
CA ASP A 28 6.13 5.04 -4.19
C ASP A 28 4.81 4.48 -3.68
N HIS A 29 3.73 4.81 -4.39
CA HIS A 29 2.39 4.26 -4.13
C HIS A 29 2.09 3.15 -5.14
N LEU A 30 2.34 1.90 -4.75
CA LEU A 30 2.15 0.73 -5.59
C LEU A 30 0.72 0.15 -5.44
N VAL A 31 0.03 -0.02 -6.57
CA VAL A 31 -1.28 -0.69 -6.65
C VAL A 31 -1.26 -1.74 -7.75
N PHE A 32 -1.73 -2.94 -7.45
CA PHE A 32 -1.90 -4.00 -8.44
C PHE A 32 -3.24 -4.73 -8.26
N SER A 33 -3.63 -5.51 -9.26
CA SER A 33 -4.85 -6.33 -9.25
C SER A 33 -4.52 -7.75 -9.70
N PRO A 34 -5.20 -8.77 -9.15
CA PRO A 34 -5.16 -10.12 -9.69
C PRO A 34 -5.58 -10.14 -11.16
N LYS A 35 -5.10 -11.16 -11.88
CA LYS A 35 -5.54 -11.44 -13.24
C LYS A 35 -7.07 -11.55 -13.28
N TYR A 36 -7.69 -10.92 -14.30
CA TYR A 36 -9.15 -10.81 -14.45
C TYR A 36 -9.89 -10.12 -13.29
N ARG A 37 -9.18 -9.41 -12.40
CA ARG A 37 -9.75 -8.77 -11.20
C ARG A 37 -10.56 -9.77 -10.35
N GLY A 38 -10.15 -11.04 -10.36
CA GLY A 38 -10.79 -12.09 -9.55
C GLY A 38 -10.67 -11.78 -8.06
N LYS A 39 -11.71 -12.10 -7.29
CA LYS A 39 -11.74 -11.93 -5.83
C LYS A 39 -11.00 -13.08 -5.12
N VAL A 40 -9.71 -13.24 -5.43
CA VAL A 40 -8.87 -14.37 -4.96
C VAL A 40 -8.01 -14.01 -3.74
N LEU A 41 -7.72 -12.73 -3.55
CA LEU A 41 -6.92 -12.22 -2.42
C LEU A 41 -7.82 -11.99 -1.21
N LEU A 42 -8.35 -13.09 -0.65
CA LEU A 42 -9.24 -13.11 0.51
C LEU A 42 -8.77 -14.17 1.52
N GLY A 43 -9.09 -13.95 2.80
CA GLY A 43 -8.77 -14.90 3.88
C GLY A 43 -7.28 -15.25 3.93
N GLU A 44 -6.98 -16.53 4.10
CA GLU A 44 -5.61 -17.08 4.20
C GLU A 44 -4.74 -16.73 2.98
N VAL A 45 -5.34 -16.62 1.78
CA VAL A 45 -4.58 -16.27 0.56
C VAL A 45 -4.07 -14.84 0.62
N ALA A 46 -4.87 -13.92 1.19
CA ALA A 46 -4.44 -12.53 1.38
C ALA A 46 -3.31 -12.43 2.43
N GLU A 47 -3.42 -13.20 3.51
CA GLU A 47 -2.41 -13.24 4.58
C GLU A 47 -1.07 -13.78 4.07
N ALA A 48 -1.09 -14.91 3.35
CA ALA A 48 0.10 -15.50 2.75
C ALA A 48 0.73 -14.56 1.69
N ALA A 49 -0.09 -13.92 0.86
CA ALA A 49 0.41 -12.96 -0.12
C ALA A 49 1.05 -11.74 0.55
N GLU A 50 0.47 -11.24 1.64
CA GLU A 50 1.06 -10.14 2.41
C GLU A 50 2.40 -10.54 3.05
N GLU A 51 2.50 -11.76 3.58
CA GLU A 51 3.75 -12.28 4.14
C GLU A 51 4.86 -12.33 3.07
N ILE A 52 4.57 -12.90 1.90
CA ILE A 52 5.51 -12.97 0.78
C ILE A 52 5.97 -11.57 0.36
N ILE A 53 5.04 -10.62 0.23
CA ILE A 53 5.39 -9.24 -0.16
C ILE A 53 6.30 -8.60 0.90
N ARG A 54 6.00 -8.79 2.19
CA ARG A 54 6.83 -8.27 3.28
C ARG A 54 8.21 -8.88 3.33
N GLU A 55 8.34 -10.17 3.05
CA GLU A 55 9.64 -10.85 2.94
C GLU A 55 10.47 -10.29 1.80
N ASN A 56 9.88 -10.17 0.60
CA ASN A 56 10.54 -9.57 -0.57
C ASN A 56 10.96 -8.11 -0.31
N CYS A 57 10.11 -7.30 0.35
CA CYS A 57 10.47 -5.93 0.71
C CYS A 57 11.67 -5.88 1.67
N LYS A 58 11.77 -6.81 2.63
CA LYS A 58 12.93 -6.89 3.54
C LYS A 58 14.21 -7.25 2.78
N GLU A 59 14.14 -8.21 1.88
CA GLU A 59 15.29 -8.62 1.06
C GLU A 59 15.81 -7.47 0.17
N LEU A 60 14.90 -6.64 -0.33
CA LEU A 60 15.22 -5.49 -1.19
C LEU A 60 15.54 -4.20 -0.41
N ASP A 61 15.55 -4.24 0.92
CA ASP A 61 15.77 -3.06 1.78
C ASP A 61 14.76 -1.92 1.49
N ILE A 62 13.49 -2.30 1.31
CA ILE A 62 12.35 -1.40 1.06
C ILE A 62 11.51 -1.28 2.33
N GLU A 63 11.34 -0.06 2.81
CA GLU A 63 10.46 0.24 3.94
C GLU A 63 8.99 0.32 3.50
N VAL A 64 8.12 -0.43 4.18
CA VAL A 64 6.66 -0.39 3.94
C VAL A 64 6.03 0.64 4.88
N ILE A 65 5.56 1.76 4.33
CA ILE A 65 5.10 2.93 5.09
C ILE A 65 3.65 2.80 5.56
N ASP A 66 2.71 2.41 4.69
CA ASP A 66 1.27 2.36 5.01
C ASP A 66 0.69 0.93 4.93
N LYS A 67 -0.33 0.66 5.76
CA LYS A 67 -1.04 -0.63 5.87
C LYS A 67 -2.56 -0.37 5.87
N PRO A 68 -3.43 -1.21 5.27
CA PRO A 68 -3.19 -2.60 4.82
C PRO A 68 -3.12 -2.79 3.28
N PHE A 69 -2.35 -3.80 2.85
CA PHE A 69 -2.18 -4.20 1.43
C PHE A 69 -3.48 -4.61 0.74
N PHE A 70 -4.37 -5.30 1.46
CA PHE A 70 -5.65 -5.74 0.96
C PHE A 70 -6.75 -5.23 1.89
N LYS A 71 -7.42 -4.12 1.51
CA LYS A 71 -8.61 -3.67 2.23
C LYS A 71 -9.74 -4.68 2.01
N LYS A 72 -10.33 -5.19 3.10
CA LYS A 72 -11.55 -6.04 3.04
C LYS A 72 -12.68 -5.37 2.22
N GLU A 73 -12.75 -4.04 2.24
CA GLU A 73 -13.79 -3.26 1.56
C GLU A 73 -13.63 -3.13 0.03
N SER A 74 -12.45 -3.39 -0.55
CA SER A 74 -12.24 -3.18 -2.00
C SER A 74 -12.79 -4.31 -2.88
N PHE A 75 -13.19 -5.44 -2.29
CA PHE A 75 -13.68 -6.61 -3.04
C PHE A 75 -15.14 -7.00 -2.71
N THR A 76 -15.79 -6.37 -1.73
CA THR A 76 -17.15 -6.72 -1.26
C THR A 76 -18.28 -6.00 -1.98
N LYS A 77 -18.06 -5.34 -3.14
CA LYS A 77 -19.21 -4.98 -3.98
C LYS A 77 -19.82 -6.25 -4.55
N GLU A 78 -20.79 -6.76 -3.80
CA GLU A 78 -21.89 -7.60 -4.24
C GLU A 78 -22.62 -6.81 -5.33
N THR A 79 -22.25 -7.03 -6.58
CA THR A 79 -23.24 -6.82 -7.65
C THR A 79 -24.26 -7.92 -7.46
N GLY A 80 -25.34 -7.59 -6.77
CA GLY A 80 -26.54 -8.41 -6.70
C GLY A 80 -26.97 -8.77 -8.12
N ILE A 81 -26.71 -10.01 -8.52
CA ILE A 81 -27.53 -10.67 -9.52
C ILE A 81 -28.71 -11.19 -8.73
N SER A 82 -29.76 -10.38 -8.69
CA SER A 82 -31.11 -10.82 -8.31
C SER A 82 -31.43 -12.06 -9.13
N ALA A 83 -31.54 -13.20 -8.46
CA ALA A 83 -32.24 -14.35 -9.01
C ALA A 83 -33.73 -13.97 -9.10
N ALA A 84 -34.20 -13.70 -10.32
CA ALA A 84 -35.60 -13.66 -10.70
C ALA A 84 -35.71 -14.10 -12.16
#